data_AF-A0A3D4NQJ3-F1
#
_entry.id   AF-A0A3D4NQJ3-F1
#
_cell.length_a   1.000
_cell.length_b   1.000
_cell.length_c   1.000
_cell.angle_alpha   90.00
_cell.angle_beta   90.00
_cell.angle_gamma   90.00
#
_symmetry.space_group_name_H-M   'P 1'
#
loop_
_entity.id
_entity.type
_entity.pdbx_description
1 polymer ?
#
loop_
_entity_poly.entity_id
_entity_poly.type
_entity_poly.pdbx_seq_one_letter_code
_entity_poly.pdbx_strand_id
1 'polypeptide(L)' 'PHKIQGIGAGFVPKNLDLSMVDRVELVSDEESKAMALRLMQEEGILSGISCGAAMAVAV' A
#
# COMPACT_ATOMS: atom_id res chain seq x y z
N PRO A 1 5.17 8.18 -12.55
CA PRO A 1 4.46 6.87 -12.48
C PRO A 1 5.02 6.04 -11.32
N HIS A 2 4.17 5.59 -10.40
CA HIS A 2 4.58 4.72 -9.28
C HIS A 2 4.61 3.24 -9.71
N LYS A 3 5.20 2.36 -8.89
CA LYS A 3 5.36 0.93 -9.17
C LYS A 3 4.48 0.03 -8.30
N ILE A 4 3.78 0.59 -7.31
CA ILE A 4 2.85 -0.17 -6.46
C ILE A 4 1.63 -0.64 -7.27
N GLN A 5 1.63 -1.89 -7.73
CA GLN A 5 0.52 -2.45 -8.51
C GLN A 5 -0.75 -2.61 -7.65
N GLY A 6 -1.91 -2.30 -8.24
CA GLY A 6 -3.23 -2.47 -7.63
C GLY A 6 -3.80 -1.24 -6.92
N ILE A 7 -2.99 -0.22 -6.63
CA ILE A 7 -3.44 1.07 -6.06
C ILE A 7 -2.95 2.25 -6.92
N GLY A 8 -3.32 3.49 -6.56
CA GLY A 8 -2.77 4.69 -7.21
C GLY A 8 -3.23 4.92 -8.66
N ALA A 9 -4.51 4.65 -8.97
CA ALA A 9 -5.06 4.70 -10.33
C ALA A 9 -4.92 6.04 -11.09
N GLY A 10 -4.44 7.11 -10.45
CA GLY A 10 -4.23 8.43 -11.07
C GLY A 10 -5.49 9.28 -11.20
N PHE A 11 -6.62 8.83 -10.67
CA PHE A 11 -7.88 9.56 -10.57
C PHE A 11 -8.67 9.06 -9.35
N VAL A 12 -9.71 9.80 -8.95
CA VAL A 12 -10.64 9.38 -7.88
C VAL A 12 -11.73 8.50 -8.50
N PRO A 13 -11.81 7.20 -8.19
CA PRO A 13 -12.80 6.32 -8.80
C PRO A 13 -14.18 6.53 -8.18
N LYS A 14 -15.25 6.32 -8.96
CA LYS A 14 -16.64 6.58 -8.53
C LYS A 14 -17.13 5.71 -7.36
N ASN A 15 -16.46 4.59 -7.11
CA ASN A 15 -16.78 3.66 -6.02
C ASN A 15 -16.01 3.96 -4.72
N LEU A 16 -15.17 5.00 -4.69
CA LEU A 16 -14.50 5.46 -3.47
C LEU A 16 -15.37 6.53 -2.79
N ASP A 17 -15.88 6.22 -1.60
CA ASP A 17 -16.57 7.19 -0.75
C ASP A 17 -15.57 7.88 0.19
N LEU A 18 -15.19 9.11 -0.15
CA LEU A 18 -14.25 9.90 0.64
C LEU A 18 -14.84 10.40 1.97
N SER A 19 -16.16 10.37 2.15
CA SER A 19 -16.78 10.74 3.44
C SER A 19 -16.47 9.73 4.55
N MET A 20 -16.09 8.51 4.17
CA MET A 20 -15.69 7.45 5.10
C MET A 20 -14.19 7.46 5.43
N VAL A 21 -13.40 8.34 4.81
CA VAL A 21 -11.93 8.34 4.93
C VAL A 21 -11.49 9.51 5.81
N ASP A 22 -11.00 9.22 7.02
CA ASP A 22 -10.51 10.26 7.94
C ASP A 22 -9.17 10.87 7.51
N ARG A 23 -8.28 10.05 6.93
CA ARG A 23 -6.94 10.48 6.49
C ARG A 23 -6.40 9.63 5.34
N VAL A 24 -5.46 10.20 4.60
CA VAL A 24 -4.72 9.53 3.53
C VAL A 24 -3.24 9.57 3.89
N GLU A 25 -2.63 8.40 3.99
CA GLU A 25 -1.19 8.24 4.19
C GLU A 25 -0.51 7.97 2.84
N LEU A 26 0.70 8.53 2.67
CA LEU A 26 1.53 8.32 1.48
C LEU A 26 2.67 7.37 1.81
N VAL A 27 3.05 6.54 0.83
CA VAL A 27 4.17 5.61 0.95
C VAL A 27 4.92 5.54 -0.37
N SER A 28 6.24 5.44 -0.29
CA SER A 28 7.08 5.28 -1.47
C SER A 28 7.09 3.84 -1.99
N ASP A 29 7.47 3.68 -3.27
CA ASP A 29 7.69 2.35 -3.87
C ASP A 29 8.73 1.54 -3.07
N GLU A 30 9.76 2.20 -2.54
CA GLU A 30 10.85 1.54 -1.81
C GLU A 30 10.42 1.07 -0.42
N GLU A 31 9.70 1.90 0.34
CA GLU A 31 9.13 1.51 1.65
C GLU A 31 8.14 0.36 1.51
N SER A 32 7.25 0.46 0.52
CA SER A 32 6.25 -0.56 0.21
C SER A 32 6.91 -1.90 -0.14
N LYS A 33 7.95 -1.89 -0.97
CA LYS A 33 8.69 -3.10 -1.34
C LYS A 33 9.48 -3.68 -0.15
N ALA A 34 10.16 -2.83 0.61
CA ALA A 34 10.91 -3.27 1.78
C ALA A 34 9.99 -3.95 2.80
N MET A 35 8.81 -3.38 3.06
CA MET A 35 7.84 -3.96 3.98
C MET A 35 7.24 -5.27 3.48
N ALA A 36 6.93 -5.39 2.18
CA ALA A 36 6.46 -6.66 1.60
C ALA A 36 7.48 -7.80 1.78
N LEU A 37 8.78 -7.50 1.64
CA LEU A 37 9.85 -8.47 1.89
C LEU A 37 9.95 -8.85 3.37
N ARG A 38 9.83 -7.86 4.27
CA ARG A 38 9.81 -8.12 5.72
C ARG A 38 8.64 -8.99 6.12
N LEU A 39 7.43 -8.75 5.59
CA LEU A 39 6.26 -9.61 5.82
C LEU A 39 6.53 -11.08 5.46
N MET A 40 7.24 -11.33 4.35
CA MET A 40 7.62 -12.68 3.96
C MET A 40 8.66 -13.28 4.92
N GLN A 41 9.69 -12.52 5.28
CA GLN A 41 10.85 -13.00 6.06
C GLN A 41 10.57 -13.14 7.55
N GLU A 42 9.82 -12.20 8.11
CA GLU A 42 9.58 -12.06 9.55
C GLU A 42 8.27 -12.76 9.95
N GLU A 43 7.23 -12.67 9.11
CA GLU A 43 5.88 -13.17 9.44
C GLU A 43 5.45 -14.40 8.62
N GLY A 44 6.25 -14.81 7.63
CA GLY A 44 5.90 -15.92 6.72
C GLY A 44 4.73 -15.60 5.77
N ILE A 45 4.40 -14.31 5.60
CA ILE A 45 3.30 -13.86 4.75
C ILE A 45 3.85 -13.45 3.38
N LEU A 46 3.73 -14.36 2.40
CA LEU A 46 4.08 -14.06 1.01
C LEU A 46 2.96 -13.24 0.36
N SER A 47 3.14 -11.91 0.34
CA SER A 47 2.17 -10.96 -0.20
C SER A 47 2.77 -10.03 -1.26
N GLY A 48 1.90 -9.27 -1.96
CA GLY A 48 2.31 -8.34 -3.00
C GLY A 48 2.76 -6.98 -2.47
N ILE A 49 3.30 -6.15 -3.37
CA ILE A 49 3.82 -4.80 -3.03
C ILE A 49 2.74 -3.89 -2.39
N SER A 50 1.47 -3.96 -2.83
CA SER A 50 0.37 -3.20 -2.22
C SER A 50 0.08 -3.60 -0.78
N CYS A 51 0.32 -4.86 -0.38
CA CYS A 51 0.22 -5.28 1.01
C CYS A 51 1.35 -4.68 1.84
N GLY A 52 2.57 -4.62 1.29
CA GLY A 52 3.68 -3.89 1.91
C GLY A 52 3.40 -2.40 2.06
N ALA A 53 2.73 -1.77 1.09
CA ALA A 53 2.28 -0.37 1.18
C ALA A 53 1.32 -0.17 2.36
N ALA A 54 0.30 -1.02 2.47
CA ALA A 54 -0.67 -0.95 3.56
C ALA A 54 -0.03 -1.19 4.93
N MET A 55 0.90 -2.15 5.03
CA MET A 55 1.60 -2.45 6.28
C MET A 55 2.59 -1.35 6.67
N ALA A 56 3.28 -0.74 5.71
CA ALA A 56 4.27 0.30 5.97
C ALA A 56 3.68 1.56 6.62
N VAL A 57 2.42 1.89 6.32
CA VAL A 57 1.72 3.02 6.95
C VAL A 57 0.91 2.63 8.19
N ALA A 58 0.80 1.33 8.47
CA ALA A 58 0.06 0.82 9.62
C ALA A 58 0.92 0.72 10.90
N VAL A 59 2.24 0.60 10.75
CA VAL A 59 3.23 0.55 11.84
C VAL A 59 3.90 1.89 12.05
#